data_AF-A0A7S3SXB7-F1
#
_entry.id   AF-A0A7S3SXB7-F1
#
_cell.length_a   1.000
_cell.length_b   1.000
_cell.length_c   1.000
_cell.angle_alpha   90.00
_cell.angle_beta   90.00
_cell.angle_gamma   90.00
#
_symmetry.space_group_name_H-M   'P 1'
#
loop_
_entity.id
_entity.type
_entity.pdbx_description
1 polymer ?
#
loop_
_entity_poly.entity_id
_entity_poly.type
_entity_poly.pdbx_seq_one_letter_code
_entity_poly.pdbx_strand_id
1 'polypeptide(L)'
;AGQLQMYNKVDATEMFGLDHRARCTGCLFHPLPEDFQIHRVHVYHDEKAPDAVVYSIWLEDHTLGNMLRMELLRNKDVLFAGYKVPHPYNHMIELRVQTLPKSSPEEAVRLAI
;
A
#
# COMPACT_ATOMS: atom_id res chain seq x y z
N ALA A 1 3.77 -33.83 -37.41
CA ALA A 1 2.71 -33.25 -36.55
C ALA A 1 3.41 -32.44 -35.47
N GLY A 2 3.41 -31.11 -35.60
CA GLY A 2 4.11 -30.22 -34.69
C GLY A 2 3.34 -30.10 -33.38
N GLN A 3 3.96 -30.48 -32.26
CA GLN A 3 3.37 -30.32 -30.94
C GLN A 3 3.59 -28.88 -30.48
N LEU A 4 2.60 -28.05 -30.75
CA LEU A 4 2.45 -26.74 -30.14
C LEU A 4 2.05 -26.93 -28.68
N GLN A 5 2.55 -26.02 -27.84
CA GLN A 5 2.11 -25.64 -26.47
C GLN A 5 3.11 -26.01 -25.36
N MET A 6 4.15 -25.18 -25.26
CA MET A 6 4.98 -24.98 -24.07
C MET A 6 4.94 -23.49 -23.68
N TYR A 7 3.76 -22.87 -23.68
CA TYR A 7 3.54 -21.62 -22.98
C TYR A 7 2.50 -21.92 -21.91
N ASN A 8 2.97 -22.40 -20.76
CA ASN A 8 2.20 -22.20 -19.54
C ASN A 8 1.98 -20.69 -19.45
N LYS A 9 0.70 -20.28 -19.44
CA LYS A 9 0.34 -18.92 -19.06
C LYS A 9 0.97 -18.69 -17.70
N VAL A 10 2.05 -17.92 -17.67
CA VAL A 10 2.61 -17.41 -16.42
C VAL A 10 1.47 -16.65 -15.74
N ASP A 11 1.10 -17.07 -14.53
CA ASP A 11 0.12 -16.35 -13.75
C ASP A 11 0.65 -14.93 -13.56
N ALA A 12 -0.20 -13.91 -13.74
CA ALA A 12 0.21 -12.52 -13.55
C ALA A 12 0.84 -12.32 -12.17
N THR A 13 0.42 -13.13 -11.19
CA THR A 13 0.98 -13.15 -9.84
C THR A 13 2.47 -13.51 -9.85
N GLU A 14 2.87 -14.59 -10.54
CA GLU A 14 4.26 -15.01 -10.70
C GLU A 14 5.08 -14.00 -11.54
N MET A 15 4.44 -13.38 -12.54
CA MET A 15 5.08 -12.43 -13.46
C MET A 15 5.54 -11.15 -12.75
N PHE A 16 4.85 -10.74 -11.68
CA PHE A 16 5.20 -9.56 -10.89
C PHE A 16 5.95 -9.89 -9.58
N GLY A 17 6.24 -11.17 -9.32
CA GLY A 17 6.96 -11.61 -8.11
C GLY A 17 6.25 -11.23 -6.81
N LEU A 18 4.91 -11.23 -6.82
CA LEU A 18 4.07 -10.79 -5.71
C LEU A 18 3.95 -11.86 -4.61
N ASP A 19 4.28 -13.10 -4.96
CA ASP A 19 4.06 -14.34 -4.23
C ASP A 19 5.17 -14.68 -3.21
N HIS A 20 6.37 -14.10 -3.34
CA HIS A 20 7.50 -14.38 -2.43
C HIS A 20 7.96 -13.17 -1.60
N ARG A 21 7.43 -11.97 -1.85
CA ARG A 21 7.77 -10.74 -1.10
C ARG A 21 6.72 -10.29 -0.08
N ALA A 22 5.47 -10.73 -0.22
CA ALA A 22 4.43 -10.51 0.78
C ALA A 22 4.62 -11.44 1.98
N ARG A 23 5.68 -11.21 2.76
CA ARG A 23 5.96 -12.00 3.96
C ARG A 23 4.98 -11.60 5.07
N CYS A 24 4.09 -12.51 5.42
CA CYS A 24 3.40 -12.48 6.70
C CYS A 24 4.46 -12.57 7.83
N THR A 25 4.39 -11.70 8.83
CA THR A 25 5.32 -11.66 9.98
C THR A 25 5.17 -12.88 10.91
N GLY A 26 5.37 -14.09 10.40
CA GLY A 26 5.29 -15.31 11.23
C GLY A 26 5.60 -16.66 10.56
N CYS A 27 5.58 -16.77 9.23
CA CYS A 27 5.68 -18.09 8.58
C CYS A 27 6.91 -18.18 7.68
N LEU A 28 8.04 -18.60 8.25
CA LEU A 28 9.19 -19.11 7.51
C LEU A 28 8.90 -20.61 7.30
N PHE A 29 8.88 -21.10 6.06
CA PHE A 29 8.83 -22.54 5.66
C PHE A 29 7.50 -23.25 5.35
N HIS A 30 6.38 -22.57 5.05
CA HIS A 30 5.26 -23.24 4.37
C HIS A 30 4.72 -22.39 3.20
N PRO A 31 4.34 -23.00 2.07
CA PRO A 31 3.58 -22.29 1.04
C PRO A 31 2.31 -21.74 1.69
N LEU A 32 2.01 -20.47 1.43
CA LEU A 32 0.85 -19.78 1.99
C LEU A 32 -0.41 -20.58 1.63
N PRO A 33 -1.33 -20.83 2.58
CA PRO A 33 -2.59 -21.52 2.28
C PRO A 33 -3.34 -20.77 1.16
N GLU A 34 -4.06 -21.49 0.30
CA GLU A 34 -4.70 -20.95 -0.92
C GLU A 34 -5.65 -19.76 -0.65
N ASP A 35 -6.11 -19.60 0.60
CA ASP A 35 -6.98 -18.51 1.05
C ASP A 35 -6.25 -17.34 1.75
N PHE A 36 -4.91 -17.28 1.68
CA PHE A 36 -4.16 -16.22 2.35
C PHE A 36 -4.34 -14.86 1.65
N GLN A 37 -5.19 -13.99 2.21
CA GLN A 37 -5.33 -12.61 1.76
C GLN A 37 -4.15 -11.76 2.23
N ILE A 38 -3.37 -11.27 1.27
CA ILE A 38 -2.33 -10.27 1.51
C ILE A 38 -3.03 -8.93 1.81
N HIS A 39 -3.03 -8.52 3.09
CA HIS A 39 -3.48 -7.18 3.48
C HIS A 39 -2.44 -6.15 3.02
N ARG A 40 -2.67 -5.56 1.85
CA ARG A 40 -1.76 -4.54 1.28
C ARG A 40 -1.77 -3.22 2.03
N VAL A 41 -2.87 -2.90 2.72
CA VAL A 41 -3.03 -1.63 3.44
C VAL A 41 -3.39 -1.91 4.89
N HIS A 42 -2.62 -1.31 5.80
CA HIS A 42 -2.97 -1.22 7.22
C HIS A 42 -3.17 0.23 7.59
N VAL A 43 -4.17 0.49 8.43
CA VAL A 43 -4.59 1.85 8.81
C VAL A 43 -4.51 1.97 10.33
N TYR A 44 -3.93 3.06 10.80
CA TYR A 44 -3.79 3.36 12.23
C TYR A 44 -4.10 4.84 12.47
N HIS A 45 -4.77 5.14 13.57
CA HIS A 45 -4.94 6.53 14.02
C HIS A 45 -3.68 7.02 14.71
N ASP A 46 -3.28 8.25 14.42
CA ASP A 46 -2.13 8.88 15.07
C ASP A 46 -2.57 9.51 16.40
N GLU A 47 -2.16 8.93 17.52
CA GLU A 47 -2.50 9.45 18.86
C GLU A 47 -1.87 10.82 19.15
N LYS A 48 -0.84 11.21 18.39
CA LYS A 48 -0.11 12.47 18.63
C LYS A 48 -0.82 13.69 18.05
N ALA A 49 -1.73 13.48 17.11
CA ALA A 49 -2.40 14.56 16.39
C ALA A 49 -3.89 14.24 16.20
N PRO A 50 -4.80 15.17 16.51
CA PRO A 50 -6.22 14.97 16.22
C PRO A 50 -6.44 14.89 14.71
N ASP A 51 -7.44 14.09 14.32
CA ASP A 51 -7.86 13.90 12.93
C ASP A 51 -6.70 13.53 11.99
N ALA A 52 -5.81 12.68 12.49
CA ALA A 52 -4.66 12.19 11.74
C ALA A 52 -4.67 10.66 11.64
N VAL A 53 -4.36 10.16 10.44
CA VAL A 53 -4.34 8.73 10.10
C VAL A 53 -3.05 8.40 9.37
N VAL A 54 -2.48 7.23 9.66
CA VAL A 54 -1.32 6.66 9.01
C VAL A 54 -1.72 5.40 8.26
N TYR A 55 -1.39 5.34 6.98
CA TYR A 55 -1.57 4.20 6.10
C TYR A 55 -0.21 3.55 5.84
N SER A 56 -0.04 2.30 6.28
CA SER A 56 1.07 1.45 5.85
C SER A 56 0.65 0.65 4.63
N ILE A 57 1.25 0.98 3.48
CA ILE A 57 0.92 0.38 2.19
C ILE A 57 2.10 -0.49 1.74
N TRP A 58 1.88 -1.79 1.66
CA TRP A 58 2.86 -2.79 1.26
C TRP A 58 2.92 -2.98 -0.24
N LEU A 59 4.11 -3.37 -0.71
CA LEU A 59 4.44 -3.60 -2.12
C LEU A 59 4.33 -2.35 -3.00
N GLU A 60 4.41 -1.17 -2.38
CA GLU A 60 4.36 0.12 -3.06
C GLU A 60 5.63 0.92 -2.77
N ASP A 61 5.89 1.91 -3.61
CA ASP A 61 7.11 2.72 -3.57
C ASP A 61 6.82 4.23 -3.70
N HIS A 62 7.87 5.01 -3.96
CA HIS A 62 7.80 6.46 -4.14
C HIS A 62 6.83 6.89 -5.24
N THR A 63 6.55 6.05 -6.23
CA THR A 63 5.65 6.36 -7.35
C THR A 63 4.24 6.61 -6.82
N LEU A 64 3.66 5.64 -6.12
CA LEU A 64 2.33 5.78 -5.52
C LEU A 64 2.34 6.82 -4.39
N GLY A 65 3.34 6.76 -3.50
CA GLY A 65 3.43 7.65 -2.35
C GLY A 65 3.49 9.12 -2.75
N ASN A 66 4.29 9.46 -3.76
CA ASN A 66 4.38 10.84 -4.25
C ASN A 66 3.10 11.27 -4.98
N MET A 67 2.50 10.38 -5.78
CA MET A 67 1.25 10.68 -6.48
C MET A 67 0.13 11.06 -5.49
N LEU A 68 -0.11 10.21 -4.49
CA LEU A 68 -1.13 10.44 -3.46
C LEU A 68 -0.84 11.69 -2.64
N ARG A 69 0.43 11.91 -2.25
CA ARG A 69 0.84 13.13 -1.55
C ARG A 69 0.48 14.38 -2.34
N MET A 70 0.80 14.40 -3.64
CA MET A 70 0.54 15.57 -4.48
C MET A 70 -0.96 15.82 -4.65
N GLU A 71 -1.77 14.77 -4.78
CA GLU A 71 -3.22 14.91 -4.90
C GLU A 71 -3.87 15.37 -3.59
N LEU A 72 -3.48 14.78 -2.46
CA LEU A 72 -3.98 15.18 -1.14
C LEU A 72 -3.65 16.64 -0.79
N LEU A 73 -2.47 17.14 -1.16
CA LEU A 73 -2.09 18.53 -0.93
C LEU A 73 -2.85 19.53 -1.81
N ARG A 74 -3.60 19.09 -2.83
CA ARG A 74 -4.51 19.95 -3.59
C ARG A 74 -5.82 20.22 -2.83
N ASN A 75 -6.20 19.33 -1.92
CA ASN A 75 -7.39 19.47 -1.10
C ASN A 75 -7.14 20.51 0.01
N LYS A 76 -7.98 21.55 0.08
CA LYS A 76 -7.89 22.63 1.09
C LYS A 76 -8.23 22.16 2.49
N ASP A 77 -8.96 21.05 2.62
CA ASP A 77 -9.37 20.47 3.89
C ASP A 77 -8.25 19.62 4.53
N VAL A 78 -7.18 19.33 3.77
CA VAL A 78 -6.00 18.60 4.24
C VAL A 78 -4.98 19.59 4.81
N LEU A 79 -4.65 19.45 6.09
CA LEU A 79 -3.62 20.24 6.77
C LEU A 79 -2.22 19.71 6.49
N PHE A 80 -2.09 18.38 6.43
CA PHE A 80 -0.82 17.73 6.21
C PHE A 80 -1.02 16.44 5.43
N ALA A 81 -0.22 16.27 4.38
CA ALA A 81 -0.05 14.99 3.72
C ALA A 81 1.44 14.78 3.43
N GLY A 82 1.98 13.67 3.90
CA GLY A 82 3.37 13.31 3.72
C GLY A 82 3.52 11.80 3.72
N TYR A 83 4.49 11.31 2.95
CA TYR A 83 4.82 9.89 2.96
C TYR A 83 6.32 9.71 3.20
N LYS A 84 6.69 8.53 3.71
CA LYS A 84 8.08 8.12 3.84
C LYS A 84 8.21 6.63 3.50
N VAL A 85 9.40 6.26 3.03
CA VAL A 85 9.85 4.87 2.99
C VAL A 85 10.69 4.67 4.26
N PRO A 86 10.25 3.87 5.24
CA PRO A 86 10.97 3.73 6.51
C PRO A 86 12.33 3.08 6.33
N HIS A 87 12.47 2.19 5.34
CA HIS A 87 13.74 1.58 4.99
C HIS A 87 13.79 1.23 3.49
N PRO A 88 14.86 1.58 2.74
CA PRO A 88 14.92 1.38 1.28
C PRO A 88 14.78 -0.07 0.81
N TYR A 89 15.15 -1.04 1.65
CA TYR A 89 15.06 -2.47 1.34
C TYR A 89 13.64 -3.03 1.44
N ASN A 90 12.75 -2.35 2.17
CA ASN A 90 11.37 -2.80 2.33
C ASN A 90 10.49 -2.07 1.33
N HIS A 91 9.79 -2.82 0.48
CA HIS A 91 8.78 -2.29 -0.42
C HIS A 91 7.50 -1.98 0.38
N MET A 92 7.54 -0.90 1.14
CA MET A 92 6.41 -0.39 1.92
C MET A 92 6.56 1.12 2.10
N ILE A 93 5.45 1.84 1.98
CA ILE A 93 5.37 3.27 2.29
C ILE A 93 4.47 3.50 3.49
N GLU A 94 4.80 4.51 4.29
CA GLU A 94 3.92 5.06 5.32
C GLU A 94 3.42 6.42 4.84
N LEU A 95 2.12 6.53 4.57
CA LEU A 95 1.43 7.77 4.22
C LEU A 95 0.71 8.30 5.45
N ARG A 96 1.02 9.52 5.88
CA ARG A 96 0.37 10.22 6.99
C ARG A 96 -0.48 11.36 6.43
N VAL A 97 -1.75 11.37 6.80
CA VAL A 97 -2.73 12.39 6.40
C VAL A 97 -3.37 12.99 7.64
N GLN A 98 -3.45 14.30 7.69
CA GLN A 98 -4.15 15.05 8.73
C GLN A 98 -5.07 16.08 8.07
N THR A 99 -6.30 16.14 8.53
CA THR A 99 -7.33 17.04 8.01
C THR A 99 -7.76 18.07 9.05
N LEU A 100 -8.54 19.04 8.59
CA LEU A 100 -9.27 19.94 9.48
C LEU A 100 -10.34 19.18 10.28
N PRO A 101 -10.72 19.62 11.49
CA PRO A 101 -11.71 18.94 12.33
C PRO A 101 -13.12 18.79 11.74
N LYS A 102 -13.39 19.40 10.59
CA LYS A 102 -14.68 19.32 9.88
C LYS A 102 -14.71 18.25 8.79
N SER A 103 -13.58 17.62 8.51
CA SER A 103 -13.38 16.70 7.37
C SER A 103 -12.64 15.45 7.84
N SER A 104 -13.04 14.28 7.35
CA SER A 104 -12.40 13.01 7.70
C SER A 104 -11.14 12.76 6.84
N PRO A 105 -10.01 12.31 7.42
CA PRO A 105 -8.84 11.88 6.66
C PRO A 105 -9.15 10.76 5.66
N GLU A 106 -10.05 9.84 6.03
CA GLU A 106 -10.44 8.72 5.17
C GLU A 106 -11.22 9.20 3.94
N GLU A 107 -12.06 10.22 4.12
CA GLU A 107 -12.81 10.84 3.03
C GLU A 107 -11.87 11.61 2.10
N ALA A 108 -10.92 12.37 2.66
CA ALA A 108 -9.91 13.07 1.88
C ALA A 108 -9.08 12.12 1.01
N VAL A 109 -8.70 10.94 1.55
CA VAL A 109 -8.01 9.91 0.78
C VAL A 109 -8.91 9.28 -0.29
N ARG A 110 -10.18 9.03 0.01
CA ARG A 110 -11.15 8.53 -0.97
C ARG A 110 -11.36 9.48 -2.15
N LEU A 111 -11.29 10.78 -1.92
CA LEU A 111 -11.43 11.79 -2.98
C LEU A 111 -10.18 11.94 -3.84
N ALA A 112 -9.02 11.52 -3.32
CA ALA A 112 -7.72 11.64 -3.99
C ALA A 112 -7.38 10.45 -4.91
N ILE A 113 -8.21 9.40 -4.92
CA ILE A 113 -8.05 8.17 -5.72
C ILE A 113 -9.16 8.12 -6.77
#